data_AF-A0AAE9KR43-F1
#
_entry.id   AF-A0AAE9KR43-F1
#
_cell.length_a   1.000
_cell.length_b   1.000
_cell.length_c   1.000
_cell.angle_alpha   90.00
_cell.angle_beta   90.00
_cell.angle_gamma   90.00
#
_symmetry.space_group_name_H-M   'P 1'
#
loop_
_entity.id
_entity.type
_entity.pdbx_description
1 polymer ?
#
loop_
_entity_poly.entity_id
_entity_poly.type
_entity_poly.pdbx_seq_one_letter_code
_entity_poly.pdbx_strand_id
1 'polypeptide(L)'
;MSETLVPSNQSAPETDSGVGPTLRELRLARSCTLNEASTRLKFSVRQLEALEAQEWDQLPGGQPLRGMVRNYARFLEADVSAVLVMLEAQVSDTAAPKPVPRNHSGAGLSSADLSLYSDSRGGFGWIWILIIIVLLLVAGFYAIDRGWVPEEWLVFDWLKDLKK
;
A
#
# COMPACT_ATOMS: atom_id res chain seq x y z
N MET A 1 -51.27 -37.67 -21.11
CA MET A 1 -50.01 -38.17 -21.70
C MET A 1 -49.88 -37.50 -23.06
N SER A 2 -48.87 -36.69 -23.38
CA SER A 2 -47.46 -36.87 -23.03
C SER A 2 -46.77 -35.52 -22.80
N GLU A 3 -46.02 -35.48 -21.70
CA GLU A 3 -44.92 -34.55 -21.45
C GLU A 3 -44.00 -34.43 -22.66
N THR A 4 -43.60 -33.21 -23.00
CA THR A 4 -42.32 -32.99 -23.68
C THR A 4 -41.49 -32.13 -22.75
N LEU A 5 -40.63 -32.81 -21.98
CA LEU A 5 -39.58 -32.20 -21.20
C LEU A 5 -38.61 -31.48 -22.14
N VAL A 6 -38.65 -30.15 -22.12
CA VAL A 6 -37.53 -29.32 -22.58
C VAL A 6 -36.42 -29.48 -21.54
N PRO A 7 -35.22 -29.97 -21.90
CA PRO A 7 -34.12 -30.04 -20.96
C PRO A 7 -33.67 -28.62 -20.61
N SER A 8 -33.95 -28.25 -19.36
CA SER A 8 -33.36 -27.12 -18.66
C SER A 8 -31.85 -27.28 -18.63
N ASN A 9 -31.13 -26.53 -19.47
CA ASN A 9 -29.76 -26.15 -19.17
C ASN A 9 -29.42 -24.80 -19.81
N GLN A 10 -30.14 -23.77 -19.39
CA GLN A 10 -29.55 -22.44 -19.37
C GLN A 10 -28.64 -22.39 -18.15
N SER A 11 -27.40 -22.85 -18.31
CA SER A 11 -26.33 -22.44 -17.40
C SER A 11 -26.13 -20.94 -17.62
N ALA A 12 -26.92 -20.12 -16.91
CA ALA A 12 -26.55 -18.73 -16.70
C ALA A 12 -25.15 -18.71 -16.06
N PRO A 13 -24.25 -17.79 -16.44
CA PRO A 13 -22.98 -17.69 -15.76
C PRO A 13 -23.24 -17.23 -14.33
N GLU A 14 -23.14 -18.14 -13.37
CA GLU A 14 -23.30 -17.90 -11.92
C GLU A 14 -22.07 -17.15 -11.33
N THR A 15 -21.44 -16.28 -12.12
CA THR A 15 -20.12 -15.71 -11.82
C THR A 15 -20.05 -14.26 -12.29
N ASP A 16 -20.65 -13.32 -11.56
CA ASP A 16 -20.38 -11.89 -11.81
C ASP A 16 -20.54 -10.97 -10.59
N SER A 17 -20.75 -11.51 -9.39
CA SER A 17 -20.80 -10.71 -8.17
C SER A 17 -19.61 -11.05 -7.28
N GLY A 18 -18.48 -10.37 -7.50
CA GLY A 18 -17.35 -10.56 -6.64
C GLY A 18 -16.15 -9.65 -6.83
N VAL A 19 -15.26 -9.66 -5.84
CA VAL A 19 -14.11 -8.74 -5.80
C VAL A 19 -13.19 -8.91 -7.03
N GLY A 20 -12.98 -10.14 -7.50
CA GLY A 20 -12.14 -10.43 -8.67
C GLY A 20 -12.73 -9.86 -9.98
N PRO A 21 -13.96 -10.23 -10.35
CA PRO A 21 -14.68 -9.66 -11.50
C PRO A 21 -14.74 -8.12 -11.44
N THR A 22 -15.08 -7.54 -10.29
CA THR A 22 -15.12 -6.08 -10.13
C THR A 22 -13.76 -5.42 -10.38
N LEU A 23 -12.66 -5.98 -9.85
CA LEU A 23 -11.31 -5.45 -10.11
C LEU A 23 -10.93 -5.56 -11.59
N ARG A 24 -11.31 -6.66 -12.25
CA ARG A 24 -11.08 -6.85 -13.68
C ARG A 24 -11.84 -5.81 -14.52
N GLU A 25 -13.11 -5.59 -14.22
CA GLU A 25 -13.93 -4.58 -14.90
C GLU A 25 -13.33 -3.18 -14.76
N LEU A 26 -12.93 -2.81 -13.55
CA LEU A 26 -12.28 -1.52 -13.28
C LEU A 26 -10.96 -1.38 -14.04
N ARG A 27 -10.16 -2.45 -14.13
CA ARG A 27 -8.93 -2.44 -14.95
C ARG A 27 -9.25 -2.22 -16.43
N LEU A 28 -10.25 -2.93 -16.97
CA LEU A 28 -10.66 -2.79 -18.36
C LEU A 28 -11.25 -1.41 -18.66
N ALA A 29 -12.04 -0.84 -17.75
CA ALA A 29 -12.57 0.52 -17.86
C ALA A 29 -11.45 1.57 -17.95
N ARG A 30 -10.31 1.31 -17.32
CA ARG A 30 -9.11 2.15 -17.41
C ARG A 30 -8.20 1.84 -18.61
N SER A 31 -8.59 0.91 -19.48
CA SER A 31 -7.75 0.44 -20.60
C SER A 31 -6.36 -0.04 -20.16
N CYS A 32 -6.24 -0.54 -18.93
CA CYS A 32 -4.97 -0.96 -18.35
C CYS A 32 -4.74 -2.48 -18.56
N THR A 33 -3.52 -2.84 -18.92
CA THR A 33 -3.14 -4.26 -19.08
C THR A 33 -2.66 -4.87 -17.77
N LEU A 34 -2.77 -6.19 -17.61
CA LEU A 34 -2.21 -6.88 -16.44
C LEU A 34 -0.69 -6.67 -16.32
N ASN A 35 0.04 -6.55 -17.43
CA ASN A 35 1.48 -6.27 -17.43
C ASN A 35 1.81 -4.85 -16.95
N GLU A 36 0.96 -3.88 -17.26
CA GLU A 36 1.14 -2.51 -16.77
C GLU A 36 0.84 -2.44 -15.28
N ALA A 37 -0.28 -3.04 -14.86
CA ALA A 37 -0.64 -3.16 -13.45
C ALA A 37 0.45 -3.88 -12.63
N SER A 38 0.99 -5.00 -13.14
CA SER A 38 2.05 -5.77 -12.48
C SER A 38 3.31 -4.94 -12.27
N THR A 39 3.72 -4.19 -13.30
CA THR A 39 4.89 -3.29 -13.25
C THR A 39 4.71 -2.18 -12.22
N ARG A 40 3.53 -1.56 -12.19
CA ARG A 40 3.20 -0.44 -11.28
C ARG A 40 3.08 -0.90 -9.82
N LEU A 41 2.43 -2.04 -9.60
CA LEU A 41 2.12 -2.57 -8.27
C LEU A 41 3.23 -3.42 -7.67
N LYS A 42 4.18 -3.90 -8.50
CA LYS A 42 5.23 -4.86 -8.15
C LYS A 42 4.67 -6.22 -7.70
N PHE A 43 3.52 -6.60 -8.23
CA PHE A 43 2.97 -7.95 -8.11
C PHE A 43 3.23 -8.72 -9.40
N SER A 44 3.34 -10.04 -9.33
CA SER A 44 3.45 -10.85 -10.54
C SER A 44 2.13 -10.82 -11.32
N VAL A 45 2.22 -10.93 -12.65
CA VAL A 45 1.05 -11.02 -13.53
C VAL A 45 0.13 -12.16 -13.09
N ARG A 46 0.71 -13.31 -12.75
CA ARG A 46 0.00 -14.49 -12.27
C ARG A 46 -0.79 -14.22 -10.97
N GLN A 47 -0.26 -13.41 -10.05
CA GLN A 47 -0.98 -13.04 -8.83
C GLN A 47 -2.17 -12.11 -9.14
N LEU A 48 -2.00 -11.17 -10.05
CA LEU A 48 -3.11 -10.29 -10.45
C LEU A 48 -4.19 -11.06 -11.22
N GLU A 49 -3.79 -11.98 -12.08
CA GLU A 49 -4.68 -12.89 -12.79
C GLU A 49 -5.45 -13.80 -11.81
N ALA A 50 -4.75 -14.45 -10.88
CA ALA A 50 -5.37 -15.26 -9.82
C ALA A 50 -6.34 -14.44 -8.95
N LEU A 51 -6.03 -13.17 -8.69
CA LEU A 51 -6.91 -12.28 -7.94
C LEU A 51 -8.18 -11.93 -8.73
N GLU A 52 -8.06 -11.62 -10.02
CA GLU A 52 -9.20 -11.37 -10.90
C GLU A 52 -10.07 -12.63 -11.11
N ALA A 53 -9.45 -13.82 -11.11
CA ALA A 53 -10.11 -15.11 -11.20
C ALA A 53 -10.61 -15.68 -9.85
N GLN A 54 -10.39 -14.95 -8.75
CA GLN A 54 -10.74 -15.38 -7.38
C GLN A 54 -10.12 -16.74 -6.98
N GLU A 55 -8.94 -17.06 -7.50
CA GLU A 55 -8.18 -18.27 -7.16
C GLU A 55 -7.43 -18.08 -5.83
N TRP A 56 -8.16 -18.07 -4.72
CA TRP A 56 -7.64 -17.77 -3.37
C TRP A 56 -6.47 -18.68 -2.95
N ASP A 57 -6.46 -19.93 -3.40
CA ASP A 57 -5.40 -20.91 -3.09
C ASP A 57 -4.04 -20.56 -3.69
N GLN A 58 -4.00 -19.77 -4.76
CA GLN A 58 -2.76 -19.31 -5.41
C GLN A 58 -2.26 -17.97 -4.87
N LEU A 59 -3.01 -17.36 -3.95
CA LEU A 59 -2.72 -16.04 -3.40
C LEU A 59 -2.14 -16.13 -1.98
N PRO A 60 -1.38 -15.12 -1.53
CA PRO A 60 -1.01 -15.01 -0.13
C PRO A 60 -2.27 -14.91 0.73
N GLY A 61 -2.42 -15.75 1.77
CA GLY A 61 -3.57 -15.67 2.68
C GLY A 61 -3.44 -14.58 3.75
N GLY A 62 -4.56 -14.20 4.38
CA GLY A 62 -4.59 -13.32 5.56
C GLY A 62 -4.34 -11.83 5.26
N GLN A 63 -3.60 -11.14 6.14
CA GLN A 63 -3.32 -9.69 6.01
C GLN A 63 -2.60 -9.29 4.70
N PRO A 64 -1.60 -10.05 4.19
CA PRO A 64 -0.98 -9.76 2.91
C PRO A 64 -1.95 -9.69 1.73
N LEU A 65 -3.00 -10.52 1.70
CA LEU A 65 -4.06 -10.49 0.67
C LEU A 65 -4.78 -9.15 0.67
N ARG A 66 -5.22 -8.71 1.86
CA ARG A 66 -5.91 -7.43 2.04
C ARG A 66 -5.03 -6.26 1.61
N GLY A 67 -3.72 -6.33 1.85
CA GLY A 67 -2.74 -5.36 1.36
C GLY A 67 -2.64 -5.31 -0.17
N MET A 68 -2.60 -6.48 -0.82
CA MET A 68 -2.58 -6.60 -2.28
C MET A 68 -3.83 -5.99 -2.91
N VAL A 69 -5.02 -6.38 -2.42
CA VAL A 69 -6.31 -5.88 -2.90
C VAL A 69 -6.45 -4.38 -2.70
N ARG A 70 -6.05 -3.86 -1.53
CA ARG A 70 -6.04 -2.42 -1.25
C ARG A 70 -5.18 -1.64 -2.25
N ASN A 71 -3.97 -2.12 -2.52
CA ASN A 71 -3.05 -1.45 -3.45
C ASN A 71 -3.60 -1.48 -4.88
N TYR A 72 -4.18 -2.61 -5.29
CA TYR A 72 -4.78 -2.71 -6.61
C TYR A 72 -6.01 -1.81 -6.77
N ALA A 73 -6.91 -1.78 -5.79
CA ALA A 73 -8.06 -0.88 -5.77
C ALA A 73 -7.65 0.60 -5.84
N ARG A 74 -6.61 1.00 -5.10
CA ARG A 74 -6.07 2.37 -5.18
C ARG A 74 -5.50 2.70 -6.56
N PHE A 75 -4.78 1.77 -7.17
CA PHE A 75 -4.25 1.96 -8.52
C PHE A 75 -5.36 2.08 -9.59
N LEU A 76 -6.48 1.39 -9.36
CA LEU A 76 -7.70 1.50 -10.18
C LEU A 76 -8.62 2.65 -9.73
N GLU A 77 -8.19 3.50 -8.79
CA GLU A 77 -8.95 4.53 -8.08
C GLU A 77 -10.39 4.12 -7.74
N ALA A 78 -10.54 2.87 -7.33
CA ALA A 78 -11.78 2.31 -6.83
C ALA A 78 -11.99 2.71 -5.37
N ASP A 79 -13.23 2.58 -4.88
CA ASP A 79 -13.48 2.66 -3.44
C ASP A 79 -12.85 1.45 -2.74
N VAL A 80 -11.70 1.70 -2.14
CA VAL A 80 -10.92 0.72 -1.39
C VAL A 80 -11.74 0.06 -0.29
N SER A 81 -12.58 0.83 0.41
CA SER A 81 -13.35 0.33 1.54
C SER A 81 -14.40 -0.66 1.05
N ALA A 82 -15.12 -0.31 -0.03
CA ALA A 82 -16.11 -1.19 -0.64
C ALA A 82 -15.49 -2.50 -1.15
N VAL A 83 -14.37 -2.42 -1.87
CA VAL A 83 -13.66 -3.59 -2.41
C VAL A 83 -13.17 -4.51 -1.29
N LEU A 84 -12.68 -3.96 -0.17
CA LEU A 84 -12.23 -4.76 0.98
C LEU A 84 -13.38 -5.43 1.73
N VAL A 85 -14.54 -4.78 1.82
CA VAL A 85 -15.75 -5.40 2.39
C VAL A 85 -16.19 -6.59 1.53
N MET A 86 -16.16 -6.45 0.20
CA MET A 86 -16.46 -7.56 -0.73
C MET A 86 -15.45 -8.71 -0.59
N LEU A 87 -14.16 -8.40 -0.44
CA LEU A 87 -13.13 -9.41 -0.19
C LEU A 87 -13.40 -10.18 1.10
N GLU A 88 -13.74 -9.47 2.18
CA GLU A 88 -13.98 -10.08 3.48
C GLU A 88 -15.13 -11.08 3.44
N ALA A 89 -16.22 -10.73 2.76
CA ALA A 89 -17.36 -11.60 2.57
C ALA A 89 -16.97 -12.93 1.89
N GLN A 90 -16.02 -12.91 0.95
CA GLN A 90 -15.64 -14.11 0.17
C GLN A 90 -14.56 -14.95 0.83
N VAL A 91 -13.59 -14.31 1.48
CA VAL A 91 -12.48 -15.03 2.14
C VAL A 91 -12.94 -15.62 3.48
N SER A 92 -13.94 -15.03 4.13
CA SER A 92 -14.53 -15.58 5.36
C SER A 92 -15.22 -16.92 5.13
N ASP A 93 -15.86 -17.11 3.97
CA ASP A 93 -16.50 -18.39 3.59
C ASP A 93 -15.49 -19.48 3.24
N THR A 94 -14.26 -19.12 2.86
CA THR A 94 -13.19 -20.08 2.48
C THR A 94 -12.30 -20.46 3.67
N ALA A 95 -12.40 -19.76 4.80
CA ALA A 95 -11.52 -19.92 5.95
C ALA A 95 -11.96 -21.07 6.89
N ALA A 96 -11.78 -22.32 6.45
CA ALA A 96 -11.48 -23.38 7.41
C ALA A 96 -10.12 -23.05 8.06
N PRO A 97 -10.02 -22.91 9.40
CA PRO A 97 -8.82 -22.42 10.04
C PRO A 97 -7.73 -23.50 9.95
N LYS A 98 -6.72 -23.30 9.10
CA LYS A 98 -5.44 -24.01 9.24
C LYS A 98 -4.78 -23.50 10.54
N PRO A 99 -4.55 -24.35 11.55
CA PRO A 99 -3.87 -23.95 12.77
C PRO A 99 -2.39 -23.76 12.44
N VAL A 100 -1.99 -22.54 12.13
CA VAL A 100 -0.58 -22.15 12.16
C VAL A 100 -0.19 -21.95 13.63
N PRO A 101 0.87 -22.62 14.15
CA PRO A 101 1.30 -22.41 15.52
C PRO A 101 1.75 -20.97 15.68
N ARG A 102 0.95 -20.21 16.42
CA ARG A 102 1.18 -18.80 16.69
C ARG A 102 2.22 -18.76 17.83
N ASN A 103 3.50 -18.67 17.49
CA ASN A 103 4.54 -18.33 18.48
C ASN A 103 4.45 -16.82 18.74
N HIS A 104 3.79 -16.42 19.82
CA HIS A 104 3.83 -15.06 20.34
C HIS A 104 4.56 -15.09 21.68
N SER A 105 5.89 -15.17 21.57
CA SER A 105 6.78 -14.69 22.61
C SER A 105 7.01 -13.20 22.35
N GLY A 106 6.67 -12.36 23.33
CA GLY A 106 7.06 -10.95 23.37
C GLY A 106 5.91 -9.97 23.25
N ALA A 107 5.48 -9.45 24.39
CA ALA A 107 4.88 -8.13 24.45
C ALA A 107 5.87 -7.12 23.85
N GLY A 108 5.42 -6.36 22.83
CA GLY A 108 6.24 -5.35 22.19
C GLY A 108 5.54 -4.71 21.00
N LEU A 109 4.94 -3.55 21.24
CA LEU A 109 4.64 -2.48 20.27
C LEU A 109 3.68 -2.84 19.12
N SER A 110 2.46 -2.34 19.25
CA SER A 110 1.44 -2.27 18.22
C SER A 110 2.00 -1.69 16.91
N SER A 111 1.81 -2.42 15.82
CA SER A 111 2.14 -2.01 14.44
C SER A 111 1.34 -0.79 13.94
N ALA A 112 0.49 -0.21 14.79
CA ALA A 112 -0.23 1.03 14.51
C ALA A 112 0.66 2.27 14.59
N ASP A 113 1.69 2.28 15.45
CA ASP A 113 2.59 3.44 15.61
C ASP A 113 3.67 3.52 14.52
N LEU A 114 3.99 2.42 13.84
CA LEU A 114 4.91 2.42 12.70
C LEU A 114 4.25 2.91 11.39
N SER A 115 2.97 3.29 11.44
CA SER A 115 2.22 3.82 10.28
C SER A 115 2.28 5.35 10.16
N LEU A 116 2.81 6.08 11.16
CA LEU A 116 3.07 7.52 11.06
C LEU A 116 4.42 7.86 10.41
N TYR A 117 5.21 6.83 10.06
CA TYR A 117 6.48 6.96 9.34
C TYR A 117 6.58 5.98 8.16
N SER A 118 5.45 5.59 7.55
CA SER A 118 5.47 4.71 6.37
C SER A 118 4.42 5.05 5.32
N ASP A 119 4.46 6.28 4.81
CA ASP A 119 4.16 6.50 3.39
C ASP A 119 5.00 7.67 2.84
N SER A 120 6.14 7.32 2.25
CA SER A 120 6.86 8.15 1.29
C SER A 120 7.68 7.24 0.40
N ARG A 121 6.99 6.55 -0.52
CA ARG A 121 7.63 6.03 -1.74
C ARG A 121 8.14 7.23 -2.57
N GLY A 122 9.39 7.57 -2.36
CA GLY A 122 10.15 8.52 -3.19
C GLY A 122 11.39 8.94 -2.43
N GLY A 123 12.52 8.26 -2.64
CA GLY A 123 13.78 8.41 -1.89
C GLY A 123 14.50 9.75 -2.05
N PHE A 124 13.78 10.85 -2.21
CA PHE A 124 14.31 12.20 -2.36
C PHE A 124 14.07 13.10 -1.12
N GLY A 125 13.12 12.80 -0.23
CA GLY A 125 12.80 13.69 0.90
C GLY A 125 13.91 13.79 1.96
N TRP A 126 14.51 12.66 2.36
CA TRP A 126 15.65 12.65 3.28
C TRP A 126 16.94 13.18 2.64
N ILE A 127 17.10 12.98 1.32
CA ILE A 127 18.23 13.52 0.56
C ILE A 127 18.16 15.05 0.51
N TRP A 128 16.97 15.63 0.32
CA TRP A 128 16.76 17.08 0.38
C TRP A 128 17.09 17.67 1.76
N ILE A 129 16.72 17.00 2.87
CA ILE A 129 17.10 17.41 4.22
C ILE A 129 18.62 17.40 4.40
N LEU A 130 19.29 16.34 3.93
CA LEU A 130 20.74 16.23 3.99
C LEU A 130 21.43 17.34 3.17
N ILE A 131 20.93 17.63 1.96
CA ILE A 131 21.41 18.74 1.13
C ILE A 131 21.24 20.09 1.83
N ILE A 132 20.08 20.33 2.45
CA ILE A 132 19.81 21.57 3.20
C ILE A 132 20.78 21.70 4.39
N ILE A 133 21.00 20.63 5.15
CA ILE A 133 21.94 20.63 6.27
C ILE A 133 23.37 20.92 5.79
N VAL A 134 23.82 20.28 4.71
CA VAL A 134 25.15 20.50 4.14
C VAL A 134 25.28 21.93 3.62
N LEU A 135 24.26 22.46 2.93
CA LEU A 135 24.25 23.86 2.46
C LEU A 135 24.35 24.85 3.63
N LEU A 136 23.60 24.60 4.72
CA LEU A 136 23.67 25.43 5.93
C LEU A 136 25.04 25.36 6.60
N LEU A 137 25.66 24.18 6.66
CA LEU A 137 27.02 24.04 7.20
C LEU A 137 28.05 24.78 6.37
N VAL A 138 27.97 24.70 5.03
CA VAL A 138 28.87 25.41 4.13
C VAL A 138 28.65 26.92 4.22
N ALA A 139 27.40 27.39 4.23
CA ALA A 139 27.07 28.80 4.37
C ALA A 139 27.52 29.36 5.73
N GLY A 140 27.29 28.62 6.82
CA GLY A 140 27.74 28.98 8.16
C GLY A 140 29.27 29.02 8.27
N PHE A 141 29.96 28.02 7.73
CA PHE A 141 31.42 28.00 7.66
C PHE A 141 31.97 29.20 6.88
N TYR A 142 31.35 29.51 5.73
CA TYR A 142 31.75 30.64 4.89
C TYR A 142 31.48 32.00 5.56
N ALA A 143 30.39 32.12 6.33
CA ALA A 143 30.07 33.33 7.10
C ALA A 143 31.08 33.59 8.24
N ILE A 144 31.55 32.53 8.91
CA ILE A 144 32.57 32.61 9.96
C ILE A 144 33.94 32.97 9.38
N ASP A 145 34.36 32.30 8.30
CA ASP A 145 35.66 32.54 7.65
C ASP A 145 35.76 33.94 7.01
N ARG A 146 34.64 34.46 6.49
CA ARG A 146 34.55 35.83 5.95
C ARG A 146 34.40 36.91 7.03
N GLY A 147 34.28 36.54 8.31
CA GLY A 147 34.08 37.50 9.41
C GLY A 147 32.80 38.33 9.28
N TRP A 148 31.78 37.81 8.59
CA TRP A 148 30.56 38.55 8.24
C TRP A 148 29.43 38.34 9.25
N VAL A 149 29.70 37.81 10.44
CA VAL A 149 28.70 37.68 11.51
C VAL A 149 28.76 38.93 12.38
N PRO A 150 27.86 39.90 12.21
CA PRO A 150 27.84 41.09 13.04
C PRO A 150 27.20 40.70 14.39
N GLU A 151 27.65 41.31 15.48
CA GLU A 151 27.16 41.01 16.83
C GLU A 151 25.64 41.25 17.00
N GLU A 152 25.00 41.98 16.08
CA GLU A 152 23.55 42.18 16.03
C GLU A 152 22.73 40.95 15.60
N TRP A 153 23.32 39.89 15.02
CA TRP A 153 22.62 38.63 14.73
C TRP A 153 22.59 37.66 15.92
N LEU A 154 23.31 37.96 16.99
CA LEU A 154 23.23 37.23 18.26
C LEU A 154 22.07 37.79 19.09
N VAL A 155 20.83 37.52 18.64
CA VAL A 155 19.61 37.88 19.38
C VAL A 155 19.46 37.03 20.66
N PHE A 156 20.31 36.01 20.84
CA PHE A 156 20.32 35.12 21.98
C PHE A 156 21.43 35.51 22.96
N ASP A 157 21.08 36.24 24.02
CA ASP A 157 22.02 36.63 25.09
C ASP A 157 22.71 35.43 25.75
N TRP A 158 22.08 34.25 25.75
CA TRP A 158 22.65 33.01 26.28
C TRP A 158 23.96 32.57 25.59
N LEU A 159 24.20 32.98 24.33
CA LEU A 159 25.42 32.61 23.61
C LEU A 159 26.64 33.46 24.02
N LYS A 160 26.42 34.68 24.53
CA LYS A 160 27.49 35.56 25.03
C LYS A 160 28.03 35.10 26.37
N ASP A 161 27.18 34.50 27.20
CA ASP A 161 27.55 34.00 28.54
C ASP A 161 28.44 32.74 28.50
N LEU A 162 28.44 32.01 27.37
CA LEU A 162 29.27 30.82 27.16
C LEU A 162 30.74 31.13 26.85
N LYS A 163 31.09 32.41 26.67
CA LYS A 163 32.45 32.85 26.36
C LYS A 163 33.03 33.73 27.47
N LYS A 164 32.77 33.34 28.73
CA LYS A 164 33.37 33.95 29.92
C LYS A 164 34.01 32.91 30.82
#